data_AF-A0A653HA77-F1
#
_entry.id   AF-A0A653HA77-F1
#
_cell.length_a   1.000
_cell.length_b   1.000
_cell.length_c   1.000
_cell.angle_alpha   90.00
_cell.angle_beta   90.00
_cell.angle_gamma   90.00
#
_symmetry.space_group_name_H-M   'P 1'
#
loop_
_entity.id
_entity.type
_entity.pdbx_description
1 polymer ?
#
loop_
_entity_poly.entity_id
_entity_poly.type
_entity_poly.pdbx_seq_one_letter_code
_entity_poly.pdbx_strand_id
1 'polypeptide(L)'
;MNDFSNALPSNERTNKIALYAILIYKYDVSQPIFLAASVDLSSFPFFHRSSLKEHIYFHSRLVCSRTPRGNREVIELESGIGYLHIYTNKENNVSVLVLSSKAYPMRIAFGLIDTTHKLFKQTCRNQYEHVTEDLKEGALFNNELNELLKKYQNPSEADKLSKVQKDLDEVKDVMLKNIEDLLQRGEKLDDLMKKSQDLSNSSYQFYRQAKQNNQCCKLY
;
A
#
# COMPACT_ATOMS: atom_id res chain seq x y z
N MET A 1 22.45 -10.38 -19.96
CA MET A 1 21.14 -11.02 -19.74
C MET A 1 20.90 -10.92 -18.24
N ASN A 2 20.15 -9.92 -17.78
CA ASN A 2 19.97 -9.71 -16.35
C ASN A 2 19.02 -10.78 -15.83
N ASP A 3 19.47 -11.55 -14.84
CA ASP A 3 18.68 -12.60 -14.23
C ASP A 3 17.68 -11.99 -13.25
N PHE A 4 16.41 -11.93 -13.68
CA PHE A 4 15.29 -11.34 -12.93
C PHE A 4 14.58 -12.36 -12.02
N SER A 5 15.10 -13.59 -11.90
CA SER A 5 14.54 -14.63 -11.03
C SER A 5 14.52 -14.25 -9.54
N ASN A 6 15.45 -13.40 -9.11
CA ASN A 6 15.54 -12.88 -7.74
C ASN A 6 14.75 -11.58 -7.50
N ALA A 7 13.89 -11.18 -8.45
CA ALA A 7 13.20 -9.90 -8.42
C ALA A 7 11.99 -9.83 -7.50
N LEU A 8 11.33 -10.97 -7.31
CA LEU A 8 10.25 -11.15 -6.37
C LEU A 8 10.80 -11.76 -5.07
N PRO A 9 10.16 -11.48 -3.93
CA PRO A 9 10.59 -12.08 -2.68
C PRO A 9 10.60 -13.61 -2.81
N SER A 10 11.78 -14.21 -2.65
CA SER A 10 11.92 -15.65 -2.44
C SER A 10 11.02 -16.07 -1.26
N ASN A 11 10.58 -17.33 -1.21
CA ASN A 11 9.75 -17.85 -0.10
C ASN A 11 10.30 -17.54 1.31
N GLU A 12 11.61 -17.29 1.44
CA GLU A 12 12.25 -16.86 2.68
C GLU A 12 11.95 -15.39 3.06
N ARG A 13 11.72 -14.49 2.09
CA ARG A 13 11.44 -13.07 2.33
C ARG A 13 9.98 -12.80 2.71
N THR A 14 9.04 -13.66 2.33
CA THR A 14 7.63 -13.60 2.77
C THR A 14 7.45 -13.79 4.28
N ASN A 15 8.42 -14.43 4.95
CA ASN A 15 8.44 -14.58 6.42
C ASN A 15 9.03 -13.37 7.15
N LYS A 16 9.65 -12.42 6.45
CA LYS A 16 10.17 -11.20 7.08
C LYS A 16 9.00 -10.30 7.47
N ILE A 17 8.94 -9.93 8.73
CA ILE A 17 7.96 -8.96 9.25
C ILE A 17 8.48 -7.56 8.89
N ALA A 18 7.76 -6.85 8.01
CA ALA A 18 8.19 -5.52 7.54
C ALA A 18 7.00 -4.67 7.07
N LEU A 19 7.14 -3.35 7.22
CA LEU A 19 6.33 -2.35 6.54
C LEU A 19 7.09 -1.80 5.33
N TYR A 20 6.39 -1.60 4.22
CA TYR A 20 6.99 -1.12 2.98
C TYR A 20 6.53 0.28 2.62
N ALA A 21 5.29 0.65 2.90
CA ALA A 21 4.79 1.98 2.57
C ALA A 21 3.60 2.42 3.42
N ILE A 22 3.45 3.74 3.58
CA ILE A 22 2.22 4.40 3.99
C ILE A 22 1.85 5.38 2.88
N LEU A 23 0.60 5.35 2.42
CA LEU A 23 0.11 6.24 1.37
C LEU A 23 -1.19 6.91 1.81
N ILE A 24 -1.37 8.16 1.41
CA ILE A 24 -2.53 8.98 1.70
C ILE A 24 -3.10 9.50 0.39
N TYR A 25 -4.39 9.25 0.18
CA TYR A 25 -5.16 9.75 -0.95
C TYR A 25 -6.38 10.51 -0.46
N LYS A 26 -6.80 11.54 -1.21
CA LYS A 26 -8.18 12.01 -1.17
C LYS A 26 -9.02 11.05 -2.00
N TYR A 27 -10.01 10.46 -1.38
CA TYR A 27 -10.88 9.46 -1.98
C TYR A 27 -11.71 10.07 -3.12
N ASP A 28 -11.70 9.37 -4.25
CA ASP A 28 -12.60 9.57 -5.38
C ASP A 28 -12.78 8.20 -6.07
N VAL A 29 -13.99 7.93 -6.58
CA VAL A 29 -14.31 6.63 -7.18
C VAL A 29 -13.65 6.45 -8.55
N SER A 30 -13.47 7.55 -9.27
CA SER A 30 -12.88 7.54 -10.62
C SER A 30 -11.37 7.72 -10.58
N GLN A 31 -10.89 8.68 -9.80
CA GLN A 31 -9.49 9.06 -9.74
C GLN A 31 -9.11 9.54 -8.33
N PRO A 32 -8.77 8.62 -7.40
CA PRO A 32 -8.25 9.01 -6.10
C PRO A 32 -7.06 9.94 -6.28
N ILE A 33 -7.02 11.05 -5.54
CA ILE A 33 -5.99 12.07 -5.69
C ILE A 33 -4.88 11.81 -4.69
N PHE A 34 -3.64 11.67 -5.16
CA PHE A 34 -2.48 11.43 -4.31
C PHE A 34 -2.16 12.67 -3.47
N LEU A 35 -1.99 12.48 -2.16
CA LEU A 35 -1.66 13.56 -1.22
C LEU A 35 -0.25 13.42 -0.64
N ALA A 36 0.10 12.23 -0.14
CA ALA A 36 1.37 11.98 0.51
C ALA A 36 1.72 10.49 0.51
N ALA A 37 3.00 10.17 0.56
CA ALA A 37 3.48 8.81 0.82
C ALA A 37 4.85 8.81 1.49
N SER A 38 5.12 7.73 2.21
CA SER A 38 6.45 7.35 2.68
C SER A 38 6.67 5.90 2.32
N VAL A 39 7.83 5.58 1.73
CA VAL A 39 8.13 4.28 1.15
C VAL A 39 9.53 3.83 1.56
N ASP A 40 9.64 2.62 2.11
CA ASP A 40 10.89 1.96 2.44
C ASP A 40 11.01 0.62 1.70
N LEU A 41 11.83 0.64 0.64
CA LEU A 41 12.18 -0.53 -0.15
C LEU A 41 13.65 -0.94 0.03
N SER A 42 14.28 -0.51 1.13
CA SER A 42 15.69 -0.83 1.43
C SER A 42 15.95 -2.34 1.48
N SER A 43 14.94 -3.13 1.84
CA SER A 43 14.98 -4.59 1.85
C SER A 43 14.98 -5.26 0.47
N PHE A 44 14.73 -4.50 -0.60
CA PHE A 44 14.74 -4.99 -1.98
C PHE A 44 16.03 -4.60 -2.72
N PRO A 45 16.44 -5.37 -3.75
CA PRO A 45 17.57 -5.00 -4.61
C PRO A 45 17.39 -3.62 -5.24
N PHE A 46 18.44 -2.80 -5.23
CA PHE A 46 18.41 -1.40 -5.66
C PHE A 46 17.74 -1.21 -7.03
N PHE A 47 18.11 -2.02 -8.02
CA PHE A 47 17.62 -1.91 -9.39
C PHE A 47 16.11 -2.15 -9.55
N HIS A 48 15.46 -2.77 -8.57
CA HIS A 48 14.04 -3.10 -8.63
C HIS A 48 13.17 -2.12 -7.85
N ARG A 49 13.78 -1.28 -7.00
CA ARG A 49 13.05 -0.39 -6.09
C ARG A 49 12.19 0.62 -6.83
N SER A 50 12.67 1.16 -7.95
CA SER A 50 11.88 2.10 -8.77
C SER A 50 10.63 1.44 -9.32
N SER A 51 10.79 0.27 -9.94
CA SER A 51 9.66 -0.47 -10.49
C SER A 51 8.66 -0.87 -9.42
N LEU A 52 9.15 -1.41 -8.30
CA LEU A 52 8.30 -1.77 -7.17
C LEU A 52 7.56 -0.55 -6.62
N LYS A 53 8.20 0.60 -6.50
CA LYS A 53 7.55 1.84 -6.06
C LYS A 53 6.38 2.20 -6.97
N GLU A 54 6.58 2.20 -8.29
CA GLU A 54 5.49 2.47 -9.24
C GLU A 54 4.33 1.47 -9.10
N HIS A 55 4.63 0.18 -8.89
CA HIS A 55 3.60 -0.82 -8.60
C HIS A 55 2.84 -0.54 -7.31
N ILE A 56 3.53 -0.10 -6.25
CA ILE A 56 2.87 0.25 -4.99
C ILE A 56 1.85 1.36 -5.22
N TYR A 57 2.22 2.41 -5.96
CA TYR A 57 1.34 3.56 -6.25
C TYR A 57 0.15 3.15 -7.13
N PHE A 58 0.37 2.34 -8.15
CA PHE A 58 -0.70 1.81 -8.99
C PHE A 58 -1.71 0.98 -8.17
N HIS A 59 -1.22 0.01 -7.40
CA HIS A 59 -2.08 -0.86 -6.62
C HIS A 59 -2.80 -0.08 -5.51
N SER A 60 -2.13 0.86 -4.85
CA SER A 60 -2.76 1.70 -3.84
C SER A 60 -3.85 2.58 -4.40
N ARG A 61 -3.65 3.17 -5.59
CA ARG A 61 -4.69 3.98 -6.24
C ARG A 61 -5.87 3.11 -6.65
N LEU A 62 -5.63 1.94 -7.23
CA LEU A 62 -6.69 0.99 -7.60
C LEU A 62 -7.48 0.53 -6.37
N VAL A 63 -6.82 0.12 -5.29
CA VAL A 63 -7.50 -0.31 -4.06
C VAL A 63 -8.29 0.84 -3.43
N CYS A 64 -7.74 2.06 -3.45
CA CYS A 64 -8.42 3.25 -2.96
C CYS A 64 -9.72 3.53 -3.73
N SER A 65 -9.73 3.43 -5.07
CA SER A 65 -10.93 3.69 -5.86
C SER A 65 -12.02 2.61 -5.71
N ARG A 66 -11.60 1.37 -5.41
CA ARG A 66 -12.51 0.21 -5.27
C ARG A 66 -13.01 -0.02 -3.85
N THR A 67 -12.36 0.54 -2.84
CA THR A 67 -12.79 0.40 -1.44
C THR A 67 -13.83 1.45 -1.07
N PRO A 68 -15.05 1.06 -0.66
CA PRO A 68 -16.06 2.02 -0.24
C PRO A 68 -15.65 2.83 1.00
N ARG A 69 -16.11 4.08 1.08
CA ARG A 69 -15.86 4.94 2.25
C ARG A 69 -16.38 4.31 3.54
N GLY A 70 -15.53 4.29 4.55
CA GLY A 70 -15.79 3.75 5.87
C GLY A 70 -15.53 2.26 6.03
N ASN A 71 -15.08 1.58 4.97
CA ASN A 71 -14.66 0.20 5.08
C ASN A 71 -13.17 0.14 5.47
N ARG A 72 -12.87 -0.84 6.33
CA ARG A 72 -11.52 -1.37 6.52
C ARG A 72 -11.42 -2.64 5.70
N GLU A 73 -10.42 -2.72 4.81
CA GLU A 73 -10.20 -3.89 3.96
C GLU A 73 -8.71 -4.24 3.92
N VAL A 74 -8.40 -5.51 3.66
CA VAL A 74 -7.04 -5.96 3.39
C VAL A 74 -7.03 -6.68 2.05
N ILE A 75 -6.14 -6.23 1.18
CA ILE A 75 -6.02 -6.73 -0.19
C ILE A 75 -4.67 -7.41 -0.33
N GLU A 76 -4.69 -8.69 -0.68
CA GLU A 76 -3.52 -9.42 -1.12
C GLU A 76 -3.14 -9.01 -2.55
N LEU A 77 -1.94 -8.45 -2.68
CA LEU A 77 -1.39 -8.10 -3.98
C LEU A 77 -0.81 -9.35 -4.65
N GLU A 78 -0.92 -9.41 -5.98
CA GLU A 78 -0.30 -10.46 -6.78
C GLU A 78 1.22 -10.52 -6.57
N SER A 79 1.83 -11.65 -6.97
CA SER A 79 3.28 -11.86 -6.95
C SER A 79 3.93 -11.83 -5.56
N GLY A 80 3.14 -11.89 -4.49
CA GLY A 80 3.64 -12.03 -3.11
C GLY A 80 4.25 -10.75 -2.54
N ILE A 81 3.95 -9.58 -3.11
CA ILE A 81 4.44 -8.27 -2.64
C ILE A 81 4.02 -8.03 -1.19
N GLY A 82 2.80 -8.44 -0.82
CA GLY A 82 2.32 -8.38 0.56
C GLY A 82 0.84 -8.05 0.66
N TYR A 83 0.47 -7.51 1.82
CA TYR A 83 -0.88 -7.08 2.16
C TYR A 83 -0.97 -5.56 2.19
N LEU A 84 -1.94 -5.04 1.43
CA LEU A 84 -2.32 -3.64 1.45
C LEU A 84 -3.54 -3.47 2.33
N HIS A 85 -3.34 -2.82 3.48
CA HIS A 85 -4.39 -2.49 4.45
C HIS A 85 -4.91 -1.10 4.12
N ILE A 86 -6.22 -0.91 4.06
CA ILE A 86 -6.83 0.38 3.74
C ILE A 86 -7.94 0.71 4.73
N TYR A 87 -8.02 1.99 5.10
CA TYR A 87 -9.22 2.59 5.69
C TYR A 87 -9.49 3.96 5.08
N THR A 88 -10.70 4.11 4.56
CA THR A 88 -11.19 5.39 4.03
C THR A 88 -12.14 6.03 5.03
N ASN A 89 -11.80 7.21 5.53
CA ASN A 89 -12.61 7.92 6.51
C ASN A 89 -13.82 8.60 5.82
N LYS A 90 -15.02 8.41 6.38
CA LYS A 90 -16.28 8.93 5.82
C LYS A 90 -16.43 10.45 5.92
N GLU A 91 -15.85 11.07 6.94
CA GLU A 91 -16.05 12.48 7.25
C GLU A 91 -15.21 13.39 6.35
N ASN A 92 -13.94 13.05 6.17
CA ASN A 92 -12.99 13.90 5.47
C ASN A 92 -12.59 13.38 4.08
N ASN A 93 -13.14 12.23 3.66
CA ASN A 93 -12.81 11.55 2.40
C ASN A 93 -11.30 11.30 2.23
N VAL A 94 -10.56 11.08 3.32
CA VAL A 94 -9.16 10.66 3.25
C VAL A 94 -9.09 9.14 3.29
N SER A 95 -8.31 8.56 2.41
CA SER A 95 -7.92 7.15 2.44
C SER A 95 -6.48 7.06 2.89
N VAL A 96 -6.23 6.24 3.92
CA VAL A 96 -4.87 5.87 4.32
C VAL A 96 -4.68 4.40 4.02
N LEU A 97 -3.57 4.09 3.37
CA LEU A 97 -3.17 2.74 3.01
C LEU A 97 -1.81 2.42 3.60
N VAL A 98 -1.63 1.19 4.05
CA VAL A 98 -0.35 0.67 4.54
C VAL A 98 -0.02 -0.61 3.79
N LEU A 99 1.15 -0.66 3.16
CA LEU A 99 1.67 -1.87 2.55
C LEU A 99 2.65 -2.54 3.51
N SER A 100 2.45 -3.85 3.70
CA SER A 100 3.22 -4.65 4.63
C SER A 100 3.48 -6.04 4.08
N SER A 101 4.45 -6.76 4.64
CA SER A 101 4.59 -8.20 4.39
C SER A 101 3.42 -8.98 5.00
N LYS A 102 3.19 -10.21 4.51
CA LYS A 102 2.08 -11.06 4.98
C LYS A 102 2.15 -11.40 6.47
N ALA A 103 3.36 -11.50 7.02
CA ALA A 103 3.61 -11.80 8.42
C ALA A 103 3.43 -10.58 9.35
N TYR A 104 3.24 -9.36 8.81
CA TYR A 104 3.07 -8.17 9.61
C TYR A 104 1.69 -8.14 10.30
N PRO A 105 1.61 -7.93 11.63
CA PRO A 105 0.35 -8.02 12.34
C PRO A 105 -0.69 -6.98 11.87
N MET A 106 -1.82 -7.47 11.36
CA MET A 106 -2.92 -6.63 10.85
C MET A 106 -3.39 -5.59 11.88
N ARG A 107 -3.49 -5.97 13.15
CA ARG A 107 -3.87 -5.06 14.24
C ARG A 107 -2.95 -3.84 14.34
N ILE A 108 -1.65 -4.04 14.16
CA ILE A 108 -0.66 -2.97 14.22
C ILE A 108 -0.71 -2.12 12.95
N ALA A 109 -0.98 -2.73 11.79
CA ALA A 109 -1.17 -1.99 10.53
C ALA A 109 -2.37 -1.04 10.59
N PHE A 110 -3.52 -1.50 11.09
CA PHE A 110 -4.69 -0.61 11.28
C PHE A 110 -4.47 0.43 12.37
N GLY A 111 -3.72 0.11 13.42
CA GLY A 111 -3.32 1.12 14.42
C GLY A 111 -2.45 2.24 13.85
N LEU A 112 -1.54 1.88 12.94
CA LEU A 112 -0.80 2.86 12.17
C LEU A 112 -1.74 3.72 11.33
N ILE A 113 -2.68 3.10 10.60
CA ILE A 113 -3.66 3.82 9.78
C ILE A 113 -4.48 4.83 10.63
N ASP A 114 -4.98 4.42 11.79
CA ASP A 114 -5.76 5.29 12.67
C ASP A 114 -4.91 6.44 13.23
N THR A 115 -3.65 6.15 13.59
CA THR A 115 -2.70 7.18 14.03
C THR A 115 -2.41 8.18 12.91
N THR A 116 -2.17 7.70 11.68
CA THR A 116 -1.94 8.53 10.50
C THR A 116 -3.15 9.41 10.22
N HIS A 117 -4.37 8.87 10.27
CA HIS A 117 -5.60 9.66 10.11
C HIS A 117 -5.71 10.78 11.15
N LYS A 118 -5.52 10.46 12.43
CA LYS A 118 -5.57 11.44 13.54
C LYS A 118 -4.56 12.56 13.31
N LEU A 119 -3.30 12.22 13.04
CA LEU A 119 -2.23 13.19 12.86
C LEU A 119 -2.40 14.01 11.57
N PHE A 120 -2.79 13.38 10.46
CA PHE A 120 -3.05 14.08 9.20
C PHE A 120 -4.19 15.10 9.35
N LYS A 121 -5.30 14.73 10.02
CA LYS A 121 -6.42 15.65 10.29
C LYS A 121 -6.00 16.84 11.16
N GLN A 122 -5.07 16.65 12.09
CA GLN A 122 -4.57 17.70 12.98
C GLN A 122 -3.58 18.64 12.26
N THR A 123 -2.64 18.09 11.50
CA THR A 123 -1.53 18.85 10.91
C THR A 123 -1.87 19.47 9.56
N CYS A 124 -2.71 18.81 8.75
CA CYS A 124 -2.98 19.19 7.36
C CYS A 124 -4.37 19.79 7.13
N ARG A 125 -5.04 20.28 8.17
CA ARG A 125 -6.38 20.87 8.07
C ARG A 125 -6.42 22.02 7.04
N ASN A 126 -7.43 22.02 6.17
CA ASN A 126 -7.64 23.00 5.10
C ASN A 126 -6.54 23.03 4.01
N GLN A 127 -5.61 22.06 3.98
CA GLN A 127 -4.52 22.02 3.00
C GLN A 127 -4.82 21.07 1.82
N TYR A 128 -5.75 20.13 1.96
CA TYR A 128 -6.01 19.08 0.95
C TYR A 128 -7.44 19.10 0.40
N GLU A 129 -8.35 19.81 1.06
CA GLU A 129 -9.78 19.82 0.77
C GLU A 129 -10.07 20.35 -0.65
N HIS A 130 -9.32 21.37 -1.08
CA HIS A 130 -9.43 21.98 -2.42
C HIS A 130 -8.47 21.41 -3.46
N VAL A 131 -7.65 20.42 -3.09
CA VAL A 131 -6.74 19.76 -4.05
C VAL A 131 -7.57 18.93 -5.02
N THR A 132 -7.36 19.15 -6.31
CA THR A 132 -8.04 18.47 -7.44
C THR A 132 -7.12 17.59 -8.26
N GLU A 133 -5.80 17.69 -8.07
CA GLU A 133 -4.78 16.96 -8.81
C GLU A 133 -3.72 16.39 -7.84
N ASP A 134 -2.96 15.40 -8.31
CA ASP A 134 -1.94 14.76 -7.49
C ASP A 134 -0.90 15.76 -6.98
N LEU A 135 -0.61 15.68 -5.68
CA LEU A 135 0.51 16.42 -5.11
C LEU A 135 1.84 15.76 -5.47
N LYS A 136 2.92 16.54 -5.42
CA LYS A 136 4.26 15.97 -5.53
C LYS A 136 4.60 15.22 -4.24
N GLU A 137 5.33 14.11 -4.36
CA GLU A 137 5.84 13.40 -3.19
C GLU A 137 6.67 14.34 -2.30
N GLY A 138 6.42 14.27 -1.00
CA GLY A 138 7.07 15.14 -0.01
C GLY A 138 6.45 16.55 0.10
N ALA A 139 5.48 16.93 -0.73
CA ALA A 139 4.86 18.25 -0.68
C ALA A 139 3.98 18.47 0.57
N LEU A 140 3.40 17.40 1.10
CA LEU A 140 2.52 17.44 2.27
C LEU A 140 2.88 16.30 3.23
N PHE A 141 2.89 16.61 4.54
CA PHE A 141 2.96 15.60 5.61
C PHE A 141 4.18 14.66 5.55
N ASN A 142 5.29 15.11 4.95
CA ASN A 142 6.44 14.24 4.66
C ASN A 142 7.18 13.76 5.92
N ASN A 143 7.50 14.68 6.83
CA ASN A 143 8.34 14.38 7.99
C ASN A 143 7.62 13.42 8.94
N GLU A 144 6.37 13.76 9.27
CA GLU A 144 5.49 12.98 10.13
C GLU A 144 5.28 11.57 9.57
N LEU A 145 5.05 11.44 8.26
CA LEU A 145 4.82 10.15 7.62
C LEU A 145 6.07 9.27 7.62
N ASN A 146 7.25 9.86 7.39
CA ASN A 146 8.52 9.15 7.49
C ASN A 146 8.84 8.70 8.92
N GLU A 147 8.51 9.52 9.93
CA GLU A 147 8.65 9.15 11.33
C GLU A 147 7.69 8.02 11.72
N LEU A 148 6.43 8.08 11.29
CA LEU A 148 5.46 7.03 11.51
C LEU A 148 5.90 5.71 10.87
N LEU A 149 6.36 5.73 9.61
CA LEU A 149 6.86 4.52 8.94
C LEU A 149 8.00 3.88 9.74
N LYS A 150 9.00 4.66 10.14
CA LYS A 150 10.14 4.17 10.94
C LYS A 150 9.70 3.60 12.29
N LYS A 151 8.84 4.31 13.00
CA LYS A 151 8.37 3.95 14.33
C LYS A 151 7.59 2.63 14.35
N TYR A 152 6.86 2.35 13.28
CA TYR A 152 6.07 1.14 13.16
C TYR A 152 6.80 -0.01 12.46
N GLN A 153 8.07 0.14 12.04
CA GLN A 153 8.82 -0.98 11.43
C GLN A 153 8.93 -2.19 12.36
N ASN A 154 9.05 -1.97 13.68
CA ASN A 154 9.05 -3.05 14.68
C ASN A 154 7.66 -3.19 15.33
N PRO A 155 6.85 -4.20 14.96
CA PRO A 155 5.49 -4.32 15.49
C PRO A 155 5.44 -4.61 16.98
N SER A 156 6.48 -5.22 17.57
CA SER A 156 6.53 -5.48 19.01
C SER A 156 6.67 -4.21 19.83
N GLU A 157 7.38 -3.21 19.30
CA GLU A 157 7.52 -1.89 19.92
C GLU A 157 6.26 -1.04 19.70
N ALA A 158 5.74 -1.06 18.47
CA ALA A 158 4.48 -0.38 18.14
C ALA A 158 3.33 -0.89 19.00
N ASP A 159 3.23 -2.20 19.24
CA ASP A 159 2.19 -2.79 20.07
C ASP A 159 2.22 -2.28 21.52
N LYS A 160 3.41 -2.16 22.12
CA LYS A 160 3.56 -1.61 23.48
C LYS A 160 3.00 -0.20 23.55
N LEU A 161 3.29 0.63 22.55
CA LEU A 161 2.75 1.99 22.48
C LEU A 161 1.23 1.99 22.31
N SER A 162 0.70 1.20 21.37
CA SER A 162 -0.72 1.18 21.10
C SER A 162 -1.56 0.64 22.25
N LYS A 163 -1.02 -0.31 23.03
CA LYS A 163 -1.63 -0.79 24.28
C LYS A 163 -1.73 0.30 25.34
N VAL A 164 -0.70 1.12 25.48
CA VAL A 164 -0.73 2.31 26.36
C VAL A 164 -1.79 3.30 25.88
N GLN A 165 -1.91 3.47 24.56
CA GLN A 165 -2.85 4.40 23.96
C GLN A 165 -4.32 3.89 23.92
N LYS A 166 -4.57 2.62 24.27
CA LYS A 166 -5.88 1.93 24.19
C LYS A 166 -6.55 2.02 22.81
N ASP A 167 -5.77 2.09 21.75
CA ASP A 167 -6.28 2.46 20.43
C ASP A 167 -6.79 1.27 19.58
N LEU A 168 -6.67 0.00 20.02
CA LEU A 168 -6.75 -1.15 19.11
C LEU A 168 -7.65 -2.31 19.55
N ASP A 169 -8.97 -2.16 19.35
CA ASP A 169 -9.94 -3.27 19.50
C ASP A 169 -10.76 -3.60 18.23
N GLU A 170 -10.60 -2.87 17.12
CA GLU A 170 -11.57 -2.89 15.99
C GLU A 170 -11.08 -3.58 14.69
N VAL A 171 -10.48 -4.77 14.78
CA VAL A 171 -10.04 -5.53 13.57
C VAL A 171 -10.78 -6.86 13.39
N LYS A 172 -11.79 -7.15 14.21
CA LYS A 172 -12.44 -8.48 14.26
C LYS A 172 -13.22 -8.89 13.00
N ASP A 173 -13.59 -7.94 12.13
CA ASP A 173 -14.46 -8.21 10.97
C ASP A 173 -13.83 -7.82 9.62
N VAL A 174 -12.51 -7.60 9.57
CA VAL A 174 -11.84 -7.22 8.33
C VAL A 174 -11.57 -8.44 7.45
N MET A 175 -12.20 -8.48 6.28
CA MET A 175 -12.02 -9.55 5.30
C MET A 175 -10.76 -9.33 4.46
N LEU A 176 -9.93 -10.38 4.36
CA LEU A 176 -8.85 -10.46 3.39
C LEU A 176 -9.44 -10.81 2.02
N LYS A 177 -9.13 -10.00 1.01
CA LYS A 177 -9.53 -10.19 -0.39
C LYS A 177 -8.29 -10.30 -1.27
N ASN A 178 -8.41 -10.93 -2.43
CA ASN A 178 -7.38 -10.83 -3.46
C ASN A 178 -7.59 -9.56 -4.29
N ILE A 179 -6.53 -9.04 -4.89
CA ILE A 179 -6.64 -7.91 -5.82
C ILE A 179 -7.60 -8.21 -7.00
N GLU A 180 -7.75 -9.48 -7.37
CA GLU A 180 -8.71 -9.93 -8.40
C GLU A 180 -10.17 -9.70 -7.98
N ASP A 181 -10.48 -9.75 -6.68
CA ASP A 181 -11.84 -9.53 -6.16
C ASP A 181 -12.29 -8.06 -6.30
N LEU A 182 -11.35 -7.14 -6.55
CA LEU A 182 -11.62 -5.73 -6.79
C LEU A 182 -11.86 -5.41 -8.27
N LEU A 183 -11.63 -6.37 -9.16
CA LEU A 183 -11.84 -6.20 -10.59
C LEU A 183 -13.32 -6.37 -10.95
N GLN A 184 -13.79 -5.56 -11.88
CA GLN A 184 -15.12 -5.70 -12.43
C GLN A 184 -15.20 -6.90 -13.39
N ARG A 185 -16.41 -7.42 -13.63
CA ARG A 185 -16.61 -8.50 -14.60
C ARG A 185 -16.07 -8.08 -15.98
N GLY A 186 -15.14 -8.87 -16.52
CA GLY A 186 -14.49 -8.61 -17.81
C GLY A 186 -13.28 -7.66 -17.74
N GLU A 187 -12.97 -7.10 -16.57
CA GLU A 187 -11.78 -6.28 -16.33
C GLU A 187 -10.57 -7.18 -16.06
N LYS A 188 -9.41 -6.84 -16.63
CA LYS A 188 -8.15 -7.53 -16.38
C LYS A 188 -7.15 -6.55 -15.76
N LEU A 189 -6.44 -7.01 -14.72
CA LEU A 189 -5.41 -6.20 -14.07
C LEU A 189 -4.35 -5.71 -15.08
N ASP A 190 -3.96 -6.56 -16.03
CA ASP A 190 -3.01 -6.22 -17.09
C ASP A 190 -3.44 -5.01 -17.94
N ASP A 191 -4.74 -4.90 -18.22
CA ASP A 191 -5.29 -3.81 -19.04
C ASP A 191 -5.38 -2.52 -18.24
N LEU A 192 -5.63 -2.61 -16.93
CA LEU A 192 -5.55 -1.48 -16.01
C LEU A 192 -4.13 -0.94 -15.89
N MET A 193 -3.15 -1.83 -15.78
CA MET A 193 -1.73 -1.45 -15.68
C MET A 193 -1.26 -0.70 -16.93
N LYS A 194 -1.63 -1.17 -18.13
CA LYS A 194 -1.27 -0.51 -19.41
C LYS A 194 -1.85 0.90 -19.54
N LYS A 195 -3.00 1.16 -18.93
CA LYS A 195 -3.70 2.46 -18.99
C LYS A 195 -3.30 3.40 -17.85
N SER A 196 -2.63 2.89 -16.82
CA SER A 196 -2.26 3.68 -15.65
C SER A 196 -1.20 4.72 -15.98
N GLN A 197 -1.31 5.88 -15.33
CA GLN A 197 -0.28 6.92 -15.33
C GLN A 197 0.75 6.71 -14.20
N ASP A 198 0.47 5.82 -13.25
CA ASP A 198 1.36 5.51 -12.12
C ASP A 198 2.47 4.51 -12.50
N LEU A 199 2.38 3.87 -13.68
CA LEU A 199 3.33 2.85 -14.16
C LEU A 199 4.03 3.30 -15.43
N SER A 200 5.36 3.31 -15.40
CA SER A 200 6.17 3.39 -16.62
C SER A 200 6.12 2.07 -17.40
N ASN A 201 6.37 2.14 -18.70
CA ASN A 201 6.45 0.95 -19.54
C ASN A 201 7.54 -0.03 -19.03
N SER A 202 8.66 0.48 -18.49
CA SER A 202 9.71 -0.35 -17.90
C SER A 202 9.19 -1.16 -16.70
N SER A 203 8.48 -0.50 -15.78
CA SER A 203 7.90 -1.15 -14.61
C SER A 203 6.79 -2.14 -14.95
N TYR A 204 5.98 -1.81 -15.98
CA TYR A 204 4.99 -2.73 -16.53
C TYR A 204 5.65 -4.02 -17.05
N GLN A 205 6.68 -3.90 -17.91
CA GLN A 205 7.39 -5.06 -18.46
C GLN A 205 8.11 -5.87 -17.36
N PHE A 206 8.73 -5.19 -16.40
CA PHE A 206 9.38 -5.83 -15.24
C PHE A 206 8.41 -6.74 -14.48
N TYR A 207 7.21 -6.24 -14.18
CA TYR A 207 6.20 -7.02 -13.48
C TYR A 207 5.68 -8.21 -14.29
N ARG A 208 5.44 -8.00 -15.59
CA ARG A 208 5.04 -9.08 -16.50
C ARG A 208 6.05 -10.22 -16.51
N GLN A 209 7.32 -9.88 -16.61
CA GLN A 209 8.40 -10.87 -16.62
C GLN A 209 8.50 -11.60 -15.28
N ALA A 210 8.35 -10.86 -14.17
CA ALA A 210 8.36 -11.44 -12.83
C ALA A 210 7.20 -12.42 -12.60
N LYS A 211 5.99 -12.07 -13.08
CA LYS A 211 4.80 -12.94 -13.03
C LYS A 211 5.01 -14.23 -13.85
N GLN A 212 5.59 -14.12 -15.05
CA GLN A 212 5.89 -15.29 -15.90
C GLN A 212 6.91 -16.23 -15.25
N ASN A 213 7.98 -15.69 -14.67
CA ASN A 213 9.02 -16.48 -14.02
C ASN A 213 8.48 -17.29 -12.82
N ASN A 214 7.53 -16.73 -12.07
CA ASN A 214 6.89 -17.42 -10.95
C ASN A 214 5.85 -18.48 -11.37
N GLN A 215 5.38 -18.44 -12.63
CA GLN A 215 4.44 -19.44 -13.17
C GLN A 215 5.16 -20.68 -13.68
N CYS A 216 6.41 -20.55 -14.17
CA CYS A 216 7.18 -21.67 -14.72
C CYS A 216 7.68 -22.68 -13.66
N CYS A 217 7.57 -22.38 -12.36
CA CYS A 217 7.97 -23.28 -11.27
C CYS A 217 6.81 -24.09 -10.66
N LYS A 218 5.62 -24.13 -11.28
CA LYS A 218 4.46 -24.92 -10.81
C LYS A 218 4.24 -26.24 -11.59
N LEU A 219 5.21 -26.71 -12.36
CA LEU A 219 5.06 -27.87 -13.26
C LEU A 219 5.87 -29.13 -12.90
N TYR A 220 6.33 -29.29 -11.65
CA TYR A 220 6.88 -30.57 -11.18
C TYR A 220 6.46 -30.85 -9.74
#